data_AF-A0AAU9XNY0-F1
#
_entry.id   AF-A0AAU9XNY0-F1
#
_cell.length_a   1.000
_cell.length_b   1.000
_cell.length_c   1.000
_cell.angle_alpha   90.00
_cell.angle_beta   90.00
_cell.angle_gamma   90.00
#
_symmetry.space_group_name_H-M   'P 1'
#
loop_
_entity.id
_entity.type
_entity.pdbx_description
1 polymer ?
#
loop_
_entity_poly.entity_id
_entity_poly.type
_entity_poly.pdbx_seq_one_letter_code
_entity_poly.pdbx_strand_id
1 'polypeptide(L)'
;MRTHGFFRFIAFAKFKFRHKRFRKPLKVMLSALMFCSICFYIFNTLHHSQTYDAVHVAVKNDTMTTTNGTPRRFTGAMGALNIHVWREVCGSSIQNLRQYLLFPHYPDEMFKKLNMFKFQIIDHTIDYGQRIFGFLHPPHSDEYNFAIASDDESELWLSPGDDPKEKELIARVFKEGVSAWTKKDELRKYSGQISEHLMLSGDRKYYIEVVHKQGVALGFVQVYWKRRSDSDFYLISSEYLSSHANGVMITKAKDILHSLLSESYRQDLELKSKSADHKRLQFQSLPLLPKDSYLPLCDFQSNSLSNGGKVYRYQGRKVVQLSSVYPADGSSALTYKNLRNWPNKIADGDKIHAVTDELITSLNHKTSK
;
A
#
# COMPACT_ATOMS: atom_id res chain seq x y z
N MET A 1 -80.02 6.42 -34.90
CA MET A 1 -79.92 5.41 -33.83
C MET A 1 -78.95 5.92 -32.77
N ARG A 2 -79.36 5.78 -31.50
CA ARG A 2 -78.59 6.05 -30.28
C ARG A 2 -77.20 5.42 -30.31
N THR A 3 -76.20 6.05 -29.69
CA THR A 3 -75.74 5.69 -28.33
C THR A 3 -74.74 6.70 -27.77
N HIS A 4 -74.88 6.92 -26.46
CA HIS A 4 -74.13 7.83 -25.59
C HIS A 4 -72.66 7.44 -25.41
N GLY A 5 -71.83 8.46 -25.13
CA GLY A 5 -70.53 8.32 -24.49
C GLY A 5 -70.21 9.58 -23.68
N PHE A 6 -70.60 9.58 -22.41
CA PHE A 6 -70.26 10.60 -21.43
C PHE A 6 -68.74 10.62 -21.17
N PHE A 7 -68.09 11.77 -21.33
CA PHE A 7 -66.90 12.11 -20.52
C PHE A 7 -66.98 13.57 -20.08
N ARG A 8 -66.99 13.76 -18.75
CA ARG A 8 -67.06 15.03 -18.05
C ARG A 8 -65.81 15.88 -18.34
N PHE A 9 -66.01 17.12 -18.77
CA PHE A 9 -65.01 18.18 -18.65
C PHE A 9 -64.92 18.60 -17.17
N ILE A 10 -63.79 18.36 -16.53
CA ILE A 10 -63.40 19.06 -15.30
C ILE A 10 -62.42 20.16 -15.70
N ALA A 11 -62.82 21.40 -15.44
CA ALA A 11 -62.04 22.60 -15.70
C ALA A 11 -60.76 22.63 -14.85
N PHE A 12 -59.59 22.65 -15.48
CA PHE A 12 -58.36 23.05 -14.81
C PHE A 12 -58.26 24.59 -14.81
N ALA A 13 -58.38 25.18 -13.63
CA ALA A 13 -58.08 26.59 -13.41
C ALA A 13 -56.60 26.88 -13.77
N LYS A 14 -56.38 27.76 -14.75
CA LYS A 14 -55.04 28.27 -15.08
C LYS A 14 -54.55 29.21 -13.97
N PHE A 15 -53.83 28.68 -12.99
CA PHE A 15 -53.08 29.49 -12.05
C PHE A 15 -51.78 29.98 -12.72
N LYS A 16 -51.79 31.22 -13.23
CA LYS A 16 -50.64 31.84 -13.90
C LYS A 16 -49.67 32.39 -12.85
N PHE A 17 -48.79 31.53 -12.29
CA PHE A 17 -47.72 32.00 -11.40
C PHE A 17 -46.66 32.79 -12.19
N ARG A 18 -46.48 34.05 -11.82
CA ARG A 18 -45.63 35.03 -12.51
C ARG A 18 -44.14 34.79 -12.18
N HIS A 19 -43.49 33.89 -12.93
CA HIS A 19 -42.10 33.40 -12.79
C HIS A 19 -40.95 34.43 -13.01
N LYS A 20 -41.16 35.73 -12.83
CA LYS A 20 -40.11 36.75 -13.10
C LYS A 20 -39.23 37.12 -11.88
N ARG A 21 -39.61 36.75 -10.64
CA ARG A 21 -38.93 37.25 -9.42
C ARG A 21 -37.75 36.39 -8.91
N PHE A 22 -37.66 35.12 -9.29
CA PHE A 22 -36.65 34.17 -8.76
C PHE A 22 -35.45 33.88 -9.68
N ARG A 23 -35.41 34.44 -10.91
CA ARG A 23 -34.32 34.18 -11.86
C ARG A 23 -32.99 34.83 -11.49
N LYS A 24 -33.01 35.97 -10.80
CA LYS A 24 -31.79 36.68 -10.37
C LYS A 24 -31.08 36.00 -9.19
N PRO A 25 -31.74 35.65 -8.06
CA PRO A 25 -31.07 35.00 -6.94
C PRO A 25 -30.57 33.59 -7.29
N LEU A 26 -31.32 32.83 -8.11
CA LEU A 26 -30.90 31.49 -8.54
C LEU A 26 -29.63 31.52 -9.43
N LYS A 27 -29.52 32.52 -10.32
CA LYS A 27 -28.32 32.71 -11.15
C LYS A 27 -27.09 33.08 -10.31
N VAL A 28 -27.28 33.93 -9.29
CA VAL A 28 -26.21 34.32 -8.35
C VAL A 28 -25.75 33.13 -7.50
N MET A 29 -26.69 32.29 -7.05
CA MET A 29 -26.38 31.08 -6.28
C MET A 29 -25.63 30.05 -7.14
N LEU A 30 -26.05 29.85 -8.40
CA LEU A 30 -25.36 28.96 -9.35
C LEU A 30 -23.98 29.48 -9.72
N SER A 31 -23.79 30.80 -9.90
CA SER A 31 -22.47 31.36 -10.14
C SER A 31 -21.56 31.22 -8.91
N ALA A 32 -22.09 31.38 -7.70
CA ALA A 32 -21.33 31.20 -6.47
C ALA A 32 -20.89 29.75 -6.26
N LEU A 33 -21.75 28.77 -6.58
CA LEU A 33 -21.41 27.34 -6.51
C LEU A 33 -20.34 26.95 -7.54
N MET A 34 -20.41 27.50 -8.74
CA MET A 34 -19.39 27.31 -9.77
C MET A 34 -18.06 27.92 -9.35
N PHE A 35 -18.07 29.14 -8.81
CA PHE A 35 -16.86 29.80 -8.31
C PHE A 35 -16.25 29.06 -7.12
N CYS A 36 -17.09 28.55 -6.20
CA CYS A 36 -16.63 27.74 -5.07
C CYS A 36 -16.01 26.42 -5.53
N SER A 37 -16.59 25.76 -6.55
CA SER A 37 -16.02 24.53 -7.15
C SER A 37 -14.70 24.82 -7.87
N ILE A 38 -14.56 25.95 -8.55
CA ILE A 38 -13.31 26.37 -9.19
C ILE A 38 -12.25 26.70 -8.15
N CYS A 39 -12.60 27.43 -7.07
CA CYS A 39 -11.68 27.70 -5.96
C CYS A 39 -11.26 26.41 -5.25
N PHE A 40 -12.17 25.45 -5.05
CA PHE A 40 -11.86 24.14 -4.47
C PHE A 40 -10.95 23.32 -5.38
N TYR A 41 -11.17 23.37 -6.70
CA TYR A 41 -10.32 22.70 -7.68
C TYR A 41 -8.92 23.31 -7.76
N ILE A 42 -8.81 24.65 -7.74
CA ILE A 42 -7.55 25.40 -7.71
C ILE A 42 -6.79 25.15 -6.39
N PHE A 43 -7.50 25.16 -5.25
CA PHE A 43 -6.91 24.86 -3.94
C PHE A 43 -6.36 23.42 -3.90
N ASN A 44 -7.11 22.44 -4.42
CA ASN A 44 -6.64 21.06 -4.52
C ASN A 44 -5.45 20.90 -5.49
N THR A 45 -5.44 21.61 -6.63
CA THR A 45 -4.31 21.51 -7.58
C THR A 45 -3.05 22.20 -7.06
N LEU A 46 -3.16 23.32 -6.33
CA LEU A 46 -2.03 23.99 -5.67
C LEU A 46 -1.47 23.17 -4.50
N HIS A 47 -2.32 22.55 -3.66
CA HIS A 47 -1.86 21.64 -2.61
C HIS A 47 -1.23 20.37 -3.18
N HIS A 48 -1.76 19.86 -4.29
CA HIS A 48 -1.17 18.71 -4.98
C HIS A 48 0.21 19.06 -5.52
N SER A 49 0.45 20.28 -6.06
CA SER A 49 1.77 20.70 -6.55
C SER A 49 2.85 20.79 -5.46
N GLN A 50 2.52 21.26 -4.26
CA GLN A 50 3.52 21.40 -3.18
C GLN A 50 3.97 20.07 -2.57
N THR A 51 3.21 18.99 -2.77
CA THR A 51 3.59 17.65 -2.26
C THR A 51 4.62 16.93 -3.14
N TYR A 52 4.87 17.39 -4.38
CA TYR A 52 5.88 16.78 -5.27
C TYR A 52 7.29 17.37 -5.11
N ASP A 53 7.41 18.62 -4.68
CA ASP A 53 8.72 19.26 -4.53
C ASP A 53 9.45 18.85 -3.23
N ALA A 54 8.74 18.24 -2.27
CA ALA A 54 9.33 17.78 -1.00
C ALA A 54 10.01 16.40 -1.09
N VAL A 55 9.99 15.72 -2.25
CA VAL A 55 10.61 14.38 -2.43
C VAL A 55 11.92 14.43 -3.21
N HIS A 56 12.38 15.62 -3.63
CA HIS A 56 13.66 15.80 -4.30
C HIS A 56 14.71 16.53 -3.45
N VAL A 57 14.93 16.13 -2.20
CA VAL A 57 16.16 16.49 -1.47
C VAL A 57 16.59 15.32 -0.58
N ALA A 58 17.77 14.78 -0.91
CA ALA A 58 18.67 13.92 -0.12
C ALA A 58 19.10 12.62 -0.84
N VAL A 59 19.46 12.69 -2.12
CA VAL A 59 20.47 11.79 -2.67
C VAL A 59 21.78 12.58 -2.66
N LYS A 60 22.43 12.62 -1.49
CA LYS A 60 23.84 13.01 -1.41
C LYS A 60 24.64 11.72 -1.44
N ASN A 61 25.46 11.58 -2.48
CA ASN A 61 26.38 10.47 -2.67
C ASN A 61 27.41 10.47 -1.52
N ASP A 62 27.18 9.65 -0.50
CA ASP A 62 28.24 9.23 0.40
C ASP A 62 28.79 7.89 -0.11
N THR A 63 29.97 7.98 -0.68
CA THR A 63 30.86 6.87 -1.01
C THR A 63 31.10 6.04 0.25
N MET A 64 30.68 4.77 0.22
CA MET A 64 30.96 3.80 1.27
C MET A 64 32.47 3.57 1.38
N THR A 65 33.09 4.18 2.38
CA THR A 65 34.43 3.79 2.86
C THR A 65 34.24 2.64 3.84
N THR A 66 34.52 1.43 3.39
CA THR A 66 34.55 0.22 4.22
C THR A 66 35.75 0.31 5.16
N THR A 67 35.55 0.79 6.39
CA THR A 67 36.54 0.64 7.44
C THR A 67 36.25 -0.64 8.20
N ASN A 68 37.18 -1.59 8.10
CA ASN A 68 37.25 -2.79 8.95
C ASN A 68 37.40 -2.35 10.40
N GLY A 69 36.30 -2.42 11.17
CA GLY A 69 36.26 -2.14 12.60
C GLY A 69 35.37 -3.17 13.28
N THR A 70 35.82 -3.64 14.43
CA THR A 70 35.14 -4.54 15.37
C THR A 70 33.63 -4.31 15.48
N PRO A 71 32.80 -5.36 15.69
CA PRO A 71 31.35 -5.20 15.75
C PRO A 71 30.98 -4.29 16.92
N ARG A 72 30.69 -3.03 16.61
CA ARG A 72 30.21 -2.04 17.57
C ARG A 72 28.83 -2.54 18.02
N ARG A 73 28.70 -2.97 19.27
CA ARG A 73 27.40 -3.18 19.91
C ARG A 73 26.65 -1.86 19.83
N PHE A 74 25.74 -1.73 18.87
CA PHE A 74 24.84 -0.58 18.80
C PHE A 74 23.82 -0.73 19.92
N THR A 75 24.01 0.00 21.01
CA THR A 75 22.95 0.25 21.97
C THR A 75 21.80 0.97 21.27
N GLY A 76 20.55 0.64 21.59
CA GLY A 76 19.38 1.30 21.01
C GLY A 76 19.45 2.81 21.23
N ALA A 77 19.30 3.59 20.16
CA ALA A 77 19.27 5.05 20.27
C ALA A 77 17.98 5.49 20.97
N MET A 78 18.11 6.23 22.07
CA MET A 78 16.99 6.92 22.75
C MET A 78 16.37 7.96 21.81
N GLY A 79 15.09 8.28 22.01
CA GLY A 79 14.39 9.26 21.17
C GLY A 79 14.04 8.75 19.77
N ALA A 80 14.16 7.45 19.52
CA ALA A 80 14.03 6.87 18.18
C ALA A 80 13.20 5.59 18.16
N LEU A 81 12.57 5.31 17.01
CA LEU A 81 11.88 4.05 16.72
C LEU A 81 12.29 3.54 15.33
N ASN A 82 12.26 2.24 15.13
CA ASN A 82 12.44 1.60 13.84
C ASN A 82 11.12 1.66 13.06
N ILE A 83 11.19 1.94 11.77
CA ILE A 83 10.05 1.96 10.87
C ILE A 83 10.37 1.11 9.65
N HIS A 84 9.51 0.12 9.40
CA HIS A 84 9.48 -0.68 8.19
C HIS A 84 8.24 -0.30 7.39
N VAL A 85 8.40 0.00 6.11
CA VAL A 85 7.29 0.41 5.23
C VAL A 85 7.20 -0.52 4.02
N TRP A 86 5.99 -0.99 3.75
CA TRP A 86 5.60 -1.70 2.54
C TRP A 86 4.77 -0.75 1.67
N ARG A 87 5.25 -0.44 0.48
CA ARG A 87 4.60 0.44 -0.49
C ARG A 87 3.69 -0.37 -1.40
N GLU A 88 2.73 0.32 -1.99
CA GLU A 88 1.81 -0.25 -2.98
C GLU A 88 0.94 -1.41 -2.46
N VAL A 89 0.71 -1.46 -1.14
CA VAL A 89 -0.22 -2.40 -0.53
C VAL A 89 -1.62 -1.84 -0.64
N CYS A 90 -2.46 -2.40 -1.51
CA CYS A 90 -3.82 -1.93 -1.73
C CYS A 90 -4.75 -2.16 -0.53
N GLY A 91 -5.78 -1.33 -0.42
CA GLY A 91 -6.82 -1.42 0.61
C GLY A 91 -6.44 -0.68 1.90
N SER A 92 -7.37 -0.63 2.85
CA SER A 92 -7.20 0.13 4.10
C SER A 92 -7.18 -0.77 5.34
N SER A 93 -7.36 -2.09 5.18
CA SER A 93 -7.39 -3.01 6.31
C SER A 93 -6.02 -3.58 6.66
N ILE A 94 -5.75 -3.77 7.95
CA ILE A 94 -4.60 -4.53 8.45
C ILE A 94 -4.52 -5.92 7.83
N GLN A 95 -5.65 -6.53 7.50
CA GLN A 95 -5.68 -7.83 6.83
C GLN A 95 -5.00 -7.77 5.44
N ASN A 96 -5.11 -6.66 4.72
CA ASN A 96 -4.41 -6.48 3.44
C ASN A 96 -2.89 -6.50 3.63
N LEU A 97 -2.39 -5.92 4.73
CA LEU A 97 -0.97 -5.95 5.06
C LEU A 97 -0.51 -7.35 5.49
N ARG A 98 -1.30 -8.05 6.32
CA ARG A 98 -0.96 -9.42 6.77
C ARG A 98 -0.96 -10.46 5.65
N GLN A 99 -1.77 -10.25 4.62
CA GLN A 99 -1.79 -11.10 3.43
C GLN A 99 -0.74 -10.70 2.39
N TYR A 100 -0.03 -9.59 2.61
CA TYR A 100 1.04 -9.17 1.71
C TYR A 100 2.24 -10.10 1.85
N LEU A 101 2.66 -10.70 0.75
CA LEU A 101 3.67 -11.77 0.70
C LEU A 101 4.99 -11.43 1.42
N LEU A 102 5.38 -10.15 1.41
CA LEU A 102 6.65 -9.70 1.98
C LEU A 102 6.54 -9.24 3.44
N PHE A 103 5.34 -9.12 3.98
CA PHE A 103 5.14 -8.76 5.38
C PHE A 103 5.31 -10.00 6.27
N PRO A 104 5.98 -9.91 7.45
CA PRO A 104 6.59 -8.72 8.06
C PRO A 104 8.11 -8.58 7.82
N HIS A 105 8.71 -9.41 6.97
CA HIS A 105 10.17 -9.57 6.92
C HIS A 105 10.89 -8.68 5.91
N TYR A 106 10.24 -8.33 4.80
CA TYR A 106 10.88 -7.69 3.65
C TYR A 106 10.16 -6.41 3.24
N PRO A 107 10.27 -5.33 4.05
CA PRO A 107 9.75 -4.02 3.68
C PRO A 107 10.53 -3.40 2.52
N ASP A 108 9.88 -2.47 1.80
CA ASP A 108 10.52 -1.65 0.76
C ASP A 108 11.48 -0.62 1.36
N GLU A 109 11.13 -0.10 2.54
CA GLU A 109 11.92 0.89 3.27
C GLU A 109 12.14 0.46 4.71
N MET A 110 13.38 0.61 5.19
CA MET A 110 13.76 0.41 6.59
C MET A 110 14.59 1.60 7.05
N PHE A 111 14.10 2.28 8.08
CA PHE A 111 14.83 3.41 8.65
C PHE A 111 14.53 3.56 10.14
N LYS A 112 15.33 4.37 10.83
CA LYS A 112 15.05 4.81 12.20
C LYS A 112 14.52 6.23 12.15
N LYS A 113 13.36 6.47 12.75
CA LYS A 113 12.87 7.84 12.94
C LYS A 113 13.64 8.45 14.12
N LEU A 114 14.64 9.27 13.80
CA LEU A 114 15.41 10.05 14.78
C LEU A 114 14.68 11.37 15.10
N ASN A 115 14.99 11.98 16.24
CA ASN A 115 14.50 13.30 16.67
C ASN A 115 12.97 13.44 16.64
N MET A 116 12.26 12.36 16.91
CA MET A 116 10.83 12.42 17.18
C MET A 116 10.63 13.19 18.49
N PHE A 117 9.59 14.01 18.63
CA PHE A 117 9.25 14.65 19.91
C PHE A 117 8.24 13.83 20.70
N LYS A 118 7.30 13.22 19.98
CA LYS A 118 6.14 12.49 20.50
C LYS A 118 5.84 11.34 19.55
N PHE A 119 5.28 10.22 20.04
CA PHE A 119 4.93 9.04 19.23
C PHE A 119 3.80 9.36 18.25
N GLN A 120 4.17 10.03 17.17
CA GLN A 120 3.32 10.45 16.09
C GLN A 120 4.10 10.33 14.77
N ILE A 121 3.57 9.54 13.86
CA ILE A 121 4.13 9.34 12.52
C ILE A 121 3.09 9.81 11.51
N ILE A 122 3.54 10.60 10.53
CA ILE A 122 2.73 11.06 9.41
C ILE A 122 3.44 10.64 8.13
N ASP A 123 2.69 10.05 7.21
CA ASP A 123 3.14 9.74 5.86
C ASP A 123 2.09 10.25 4.87
N HIS A 124 2.53 11.10 3.96
CA HIS A 124 1.68 11.80 2.98
C HIS A 124 1.42 10.97 1.71
N THR A 125 1.86 9.72 1.67
CA THR A 125 1.63 8.80 0.55
C THR A 125 0.38 7.94 0.77
N ILE A 126 -0.02 7.22 -0.28
CA ILE A 126 -1.18 6.33 -0.29
C ILE A 126 -0.76 4.87 -0.52
N ASP A 127 -1.66 3.95 -0.17
CA ASP A 127 -1.53 2.50 -0.30
C ASP A 127 -0.20 2.00 0.28
N TYR A 128 -0.04 2.17 1.59
CA TYR A 128 1.11 1.63 2.30
C TYR A 128 0.68 0.84 3.53
N GLY A 129 1.57 -0.02 4.00
CA GLY A 129 1.54 -0.60 5.34
C GLY A 129 2.85 -0.25 6.04
N GLN A 130 2.80 -0.04 7.35
CA GLN A 130 3.99 0.23 8.14
C GLN A 130 3.98 -0.52 9.46
N ARG A 131 5.18 -0.89 9.90
CA ARG A 131 5.45 -1.46 11.21
C ARG A 131 6.43 -0.53 11.92
N ILE A 132 5.99 0.08 13.01
CA ILE A 132 6.78 1.02 13.82
C ILE A 132 7.08 0.33 15.14
N PHE A 133 8.35 0.17 15.52
CA PHE A 133 8.69 -0.62 16.70
C PHE A 133 9.97 -0.18 17.39
N GLY A 134 10.10 -0.57 18.65
CA GLY A 134 11.24 -0.26 19.51
C GLY A 134 10.95 -0.68 20.95
N PHE A 135 11.46 0.10 21.90
CA PHE A 135 11.21 -0.11 23.32
C PHE A 135 10.64 1.13 23.98
N LEU A 136 9.68 0.92 24.86
CA LEU A 136 9.11 1.88 25.81
C LEU A 136 9.86 1.80 27.14
N HIS A 137 10.17 2.95 27.73
CA HIS A 137 10.78 3.11 29.05
C HIS A 137 9.82 3.94 29.92
N PRO A 138 9.00 3.32 30.79
CA PRO A 138 8.12 4.05 31.69
C PRO A 138 8.94 4.92 32.66
N PRO A 139 8.55 6.17 32.95
CA PRO A 139 9.28 7.01 33.92
C PRO A 139 9.19 6.49 35.36
N HIS A 140 8.08 5.82 35.70
CA HIS A 140 7.78 5.35 37.04
C HIS A 140 7.05 4.01 36.98
N SER A 141 7.15 3.24 38.06
CA SER A 141 6.35 2.03 38.22
C SER A 141 4.91 2.41 38.55
N ASP A 142 3.97 2.16 37.65
CA ASP A 142 2.57 2.57 37.78
C ASP A 142 1.67 1.73 36.84
N GLU A 143 0.36 1.89 36.98
CA GLU A 143 -0.63 1.42 36.02
C GLU A 143 -0.80 2.43 34.89
N TYR A 144 -0.64 1.95 33.66
CA TYR A 144 -0.79 2.75 32.44
C TYR A 144 -1.97 2.25 31.62
N ASN A 145 -2.72 3.17 31.03
CA ASN A 145 -3.55 2.87 29.85
C ASN A 145 -2.86 3.41 28.62
N PHE A 146 -2.98 2.70 27.51
CA PHE A 146 -2.54 3.14 26.20
C PHE A 146 -3.75 3.46 25.33
N ALA A 147 -3.56 4.39 24.40
CA ALA A 147 -4.55 4.64 23.37
C ALA A 147 -3.90 4.86 22.01
N ILE A 148 -4.63 4.54 20.94
CA ILE A 148 -4.17 4.72 19.56
C ILE A 148 -5.21 5.44 18.70
N ALA A 149 -4.73 6.35 17.85
CA ALA A 149 -5.49 7.02 16.80
C ALA A 149 -4.73 6.93 15.48
N SER A 150 -5.43 6.65 14.38
CA SER A 150 -4.81 6.48 13.07
C SER A 150 -5.79 6.68 11.92
N ASP A 151 -5.23 6.93 10.75
CA ASP A 151 -5.93 6.92 9.47
C ASP A 151 -5.06 6.12 8.48
N ASP A 152 -5.43 4.90 8.06
CA ASP A 152 -6.63 4.11 8.34
C ASP A 152 -6.47 3.17 9.58
N GLU A 153 -6.51 1.85 9.39
CA GLU A 153 -6.53 0.85 10.48
C GLU A 153 -5.16 0.70 11.14
N SER A 154 -5.16 0.52 12.46
CA SER A 154 -3.95 0.24 13.22
C SER A 154 -4.16 -0.72 14.37
N GLU A 155 -3.07 -1.35 14.78
CA GLU A 155 -2.97 -2.19 15.97
C GLU A 155 -1.74 -1.76 16.77
N LEU A 156 -1.91 -1.64 18.09
CA LEU A 156 -0.87 -1.37 19.06
C LEU A 156 -0.59 -2.64 19.87
N TRP A 157 0.66 -3.07 19.85
CA TRP A 157 1.16 -4.25 20.50
C TRP A 157 2.20 -3.87 21.57
N LEU A 158 2.14 -4.55 22.71
CA LEU A 158 3.08 -4.37 23.81
C LEU A 158 3.48 -5.73 24.38
N SER A 159 4.77 -5.93 24.62
CA SER A 159 5.29 -7.10 25.32
C SER A 159 5.31 -6.86 26.83
N PRO A 160 5.11 -7.90 27.68
CA PRO A 160 5.32 -7.81 29.13
C PRO A 160 6.79 -7.62 29.53
N GLY A 161 7.72 -7.71 28.56
CA GLY A 161 9.14 -7.44 28.73
C GLY A 161 9.76 -6.91 27.44
N ASP A 162 11.03 -7.23 27.21
CA ASP A 162 11.76 -6.76 26.03
C ASP A 162 11.82 -7.77 24.88
N ASP A 163 11.23 -8.96 25.02
CA ASP A 163 11.12 -9.94 23.93
C ASP A 163 9.96 -9.56 22.98
N PRO A 164 10.23 -9.26 21.69
CA PRO A 164 9.19 -9.01 20.69
C PRO A 164 8.24 -10.20 20.42
N LYS A 165 8.61 -11.42 20.83
CA LYS A 165 7.80 -12.63 20.64
C LYS A 165 6.64 -12.72 21.63
N GLU A 166 6.76 -12.08 22.79
CA GLU A 166 5.75 -12.09 23.86
C GLU A 166 4.74 -10.94 23.74
N LYS A 167 4.78 -10.17 22.64
CA LYS A 167 3.88 -9.03 22.47
C LYS A 167 2.41 -9.46 22.35
N GLU A 168 1.54 -8.68 22.99
CA GLU A 168 0.10 -8.83 22.97
C GLU A 168 -0.56 -7.60 22.37
N LEU A 169 -1.71 -7.78 21.74
CA LEU A 169 -2.51 -6.69 21.19
C LEU A 169 -3.21 -5.97 22.34
N ILE A 170 -2.90 -4.69 22.54
CA ILE A 170 -3.44 -3.91 23.67
C ILE A 170 -4.43 -2.83 23.24
N ALA A 171 -4.36 -2.34 21.99
CA ALA A 171 -5.31 -1.38 21.44
C ALA A 171 -5.34 -1.45 19.90
N ARG A 172 -6.40 -0.96 19.26
CA ARG A 172 -6.56 -0.92 17.81
C ARG A 172 -7.57 0.11 17.33
N VAL A 173 -7.33 0.68 16.15
CA VAL A 173 -8.34 1.34 15.31
C VAL A 173 -8.82 0.31 14.29
N PHE A 174 -10.01 -0.22 14.51
CA PHE A 174 -10.56 -1.30 13.69
C PHE A 174 -12.09 -1.30 13.71
N LYS A 175 -12.72 -1.72 12.61
CA LYS A 175 -14.14 -2.03 12.56
C LYS A 175 -14.37 -3.20 11.59
N GLU A 176 -15.04 -4.24 12.06
CA GLU A 176 -15.22 -5.43 11.25
C GLU A 176 -16.02 -5.15 9.97
N GLY A 177 -15.50 -5.63 8.84
CA GLY A 177 -16.15 -5.54 7.53
C GLY A 177 -16.12 -4.17 6.85
N VAL A 178 -15.54 -3.13 7.47
CA VAL A 178 -15.48 -1.77 6.89
C VAL A 178 -14.20 -1.03 7.29
N SER A 179 -13.73 -0.10 6.44
CA SER A 179 -12.56 0.74 6.76
C SER A 179 -12.76 1.50 8.07
N ALA A 180 -11.75 1.49 8.95
CA ALA A 180 -11.72 2.26 10.17
C ALA A 180 -10.57 3.27 10.16
N TRP A 181 -10.87 4.47 10.64
CA TRP A 181 -9.93 5.59 10.75
C TRP A 181 -10.46 6.55 11.82
N THR A 182 -9.61 7.42 12.34
CA THR A 182 -9.96 8.44 13.33
C THR A 182 -9.39 9.79 12.91
N LYS A 183 -9.92 10.87 13.47
CA LYS A 183 -9.18 12.14 13.46
C LYS A 183 -8.01 12.05 14.45
N LYS A 184 -7.07 12.99 14.33
CA LYS A 184 -6.05 13.18 15.37
C LYS A 184 -6.73 13.46 16.71
N ASP A 185 -6.15 12.92 17.78
CA ASP A 185 -6.64 13.06 19.17
C ASP A 185 -8.05 12.45 19.44
N GLU A 186 -8.64 11.74 18.48
CA GLU A 186 -9.95 11.09 18.63
C GLU A 186 -9.80 9.67 19.20
N LEU A 187 -9.76 9.56 20.54
CA LEU A 187 -9.42 8.31 21.25
C LEU A 187 -10.62 7.43 21.64
N ARG A 188 -11.85 7.86 21.34
CA ARG A 188 -13.09 7.20 21.81
C ARG A 188 -14.10 6.93 20.69
N LYS A 189 -13.64 6.78 19.45
CA LYS A 189 -14.50 6.46 18.30
C LYS A 189 -14.81 4.96 18.21
N TYR A 190 -13.84 4.11 18.57
CA TYR A 190 -13.99 2.66 18.63
C TYR A 190 -13.65 2.14 20.02
N SER A 191 -14.35 1.09 20.47
CA SER A 191 -14.15 0.51 21.81
C SER A 191 -12.75 -0.07 22.03
N GLY A 192 -12.07 -0.51 20.97
CA GLY A 192 -10.73 -1.08 21.05
C GLY A 192 -9.59 -0.06 21.04
N GLN A 193 -9.86 1.25 20.99
CA GLN A 193 -8.80 2.26 20.89
C GLN A 193 -8.00 2.46 22.18
N ILE A 194 -8.55 2.05 23.32
CA ILE A 194 -7.95 2.23 24.65
C ILE A 194 -7.72 0.84 25.25
N SER A 195 -6.52 0.61 25.80
CA SER A 195 -6.18 -0.63 26.48
C SER A 195 -6.78 -0.70 27.88
N GLU A 196 -6.84 -1.92 28.42
CA GLU A 196 -6.93 -2.14 29.85
C GLU A 196 -5.75 -1.50 30.61
N HIS A 197 -5.86 -1.46 31.93
CA HIS A 197 -4.76 -1.01 32.79
C HIS A 197 -3.62 -2.05 32.79
N LEU A 198 -2.41 -1.59 32.50
CA LEU A 198 -1.20 -2.41 32.43
C LEU A 198 -0.20 -1.89 33.46
N MET A 199 0.20 -2.77 34.39
CA MET A 199 1.22 -2.44 35.39
C MET A 199 2.61 -2.53 34.74
N LEU A 200 3.33 -1.41 34.72
CA LEU A 200 4.69 -1.33 34.17
C LEU A 200 5.66 -0.89 35.25
N SER A 201 6.92 -1.31 35.14
CA SER A 201 8.01 -0.95 36.06
C SER A 201 8.93 0.09 35.41
N GLY A 202 9.26 1.16 36.12
CA GLY A 202 10.07 2.27 35.58
C GLY A 202 11.56 1.94 35.38
N ASP A 203 12.02 0.80 35.88
CA ASP A 203 13.38 0.28 35.73
C ASP A 203 13.49 -0.77 34.60
N ARG A 204 12.38 -1.04 33.89
CA ARG A 204 12.30 -2.01 32.81
C ARG A 204 11.94 -1.33 31.49
N LYS A 205 12.36 -1.95 30.40
CA LYS A 205 11.95 -1.58 29.05
C LYS A 205 10.97 -2.62 28.50
N TYR A 206 10.04 -2.17 27.67
CA TYR A 206 8.97 -2.99 27.11
C TYR A 206 8.99 -2.89 25.59
N TYR A 207 8.95 -4.01 24.87
CA TYR A 207 8.84 -3.96 23.42
C TYR A 207 7.48 -3.40 23.02
N ILE A 208 7.47 -2.37 22.18
CA ILE A 208 6.25 -1.71 21.69
C ILE A 208 6.26 -1.70 20.16
N GLU A 209 5.11 -1.99 19.57
CA GLU A 209 4.95 -2.06 18.11
C GLU A 209 3.59 -1.54 17.66
N VAL A 210 3.58 -0.76 16.59
CA VAL A 210 2.38 -0.43 15.84
C VAL A 210 2.44 -1.10 14.49
N VAL A 211 1.37 -1.77 14.11
CA VAL A 211 1.10 -2.19 12.73
C VAL A 211 0.00 -1.27 12.19
N HIS A 212 0.25 -0.59 11.07
CA HIS A 212 -0.67 0.39 10.50
C HIS A 212 -0.84 0.18 9.00
N LYS A 213 -2.09 0.28 8.53
CA LYS A 213 -2.43 0.26 7.12
C LYS A 213 -3.04 1.60 6.74
N GLN A 214 -2.56 2.16 5.63
CA GLN A 214 -3.15 3.34 5.00
C GLN A 214 -3.61 3.06 3.58
N GLY A 215 -4.86 3.37 3.27
CA GLY A 215 -5.44 3.25 1.93
C GLY A 215 -5.23 4.51 1.11
N VAL A 216 -6.07 5.53 1.30
CA VAL A 216 -6.10 6.74 0.47
C VAL A 216 -5.98 8.00 1.31
N ALA A 217 -5.51 9.08 0.69
CA ALA A 217 -5.24 10.37 1.35
C ALA A 217 -4.09 10.29 2.38
N LEU A 218 -4.04 11.24 3.30
CA LEU A 218 -2.93 11.41 4.26
C LEU A 218 -3.07 10.41 5.39
N GLY A 219 -2.04 9.59 5.61
CA GLY A 219 -2.03 8.63 6.72
C GLY A 219 -1.27 9.13 7.94
N PHE A 220 -1.76 8.79 9.13
CA PHE A 220 -1.07 9.10 10.38
C PHE A 220 -1.29 8.02 11.43
N VAL A 221 -0.41 7.98 12.42
CA VAL A 221 -0.55 7.19 13.65
C VAL A 221 -0.14 8.07 14.83
N GLN A 222 -0.89 8.01 15.91
CA GLN A 222 -0.60 8.61 17.20
C GLN A 222 -0.79 7.58 18.31
N VAL A 223 0.22 7.44 19.18
CA VAL A 223 0.17 6.57 20.36
C VAL A 223 0.23 7.41 21.62
N TYR A 224 -0.75 7.20 22.48
CA TYR A 224 -0.92 7.89 23.73
C TYR A 224 -0.78 6.93 24.89
N TRP A 225 -0.49 7.49 26.04
CA TRP A 225 -0.63 6.83 27.31
C TRP A 225 -1.19 7.78 28.37
N LYS A 226 -1.59 7.23 29.49
CA LYS A 226 -1.78 7.97 30.73
C LYS A 226 -1.51 7.05 31.91
N ARG A 227 -1.05 7.61 33.02
CA ARG A 227 -1.03 6.88 34.29
C ARG A 227 -2.43 6.84 34.88
N ARG A 228 -2.65 5.94 35.82
CA ARG A 228 -3.91 5.86 36.58
C ARG A 228 -4.27 7.18 37.27
N SER A 229 -3.27 7.91 37.77
CA SER A 229 -3.46 9.21 38.42
C SER A 229 -3.78 10.37 37.46
N ASP A 230 -3.51 10.21 36.17
CA ASP A 230 -3.64 11.29 35.19
C ASP A 230 -5.09 11.34 34.64
N SER A 231 -5.62 12.55 34.48
CA SER A 231 -6.96 12.76 33.90
C SER A 231 -6.99 12.49 32.39
N ASP A 232 -5.96 12.94 31.69
CA ASP A 232 -5.91 13.02 30.23
C ASP A 232 -4.84 12.11 29.63
N PHE A 233 -5.06 11.75 28.37
CA PHE A 233 -4.08 11.04 27.56
C PHE A 233 -3.06 12.01 26.98
N TYR A 234 -1.79 11.63 27.04
CA TYR A 234 -0.69 12.35 26.41
C TYR A 234 -0.02 11.47 25.37
N LEU A 235 0.38 12.06 24.25
CA LEU A 235 1.27 11.37 23.31
C LEU A 235 2.55 10.97 24.05
N ILE A 236 3.00 9.73 23.84
CA ILE A 236 4.23 9.23 24.47
C ILE A 236 5.39 10.09 23.99
N SER A 237 6.07 10.75 24.91
CA SER A 237 7.27 11.55 24.62
C SER A 237 8.40 10.65 24.13
N SER A 238 9.19 11.14 23.19
CA SER A 238 10.29 10.36 22.61
C SER A 238 11.38 10.02 23.61
N GLU A 239 11.52 10.78 24.69
CA GLU A 239 12.44 10.48 25.79
C GLU A 239 12.17 9.12 26.45
N TYR A 240 10.93 8.62 26.35
CA TYR A 240 10.52 7.31 26.84
C TYR A 240 10.62 6.21 25.78
N LEU A 241 11.23 6.48 24.63
CA LEU A 241 11.29 5.55 23.50
C LEU A 241 12.73 5.33 23.07
N SER A 242 13.04 4.10 22.63
CA SER A 242 14.34 3.77 22.05
C SER A 242 14.23 2.76 20.92
N SER A 243 15.17 2.86 19.98
CA SER A 243 15.19 1.98 18.80
C SER A 243 15.63 0.56 19.14
N HIS A 244 15.10 -0.41 18.41
CA HIS A 244 15.58 -1.78 18.39
C HIS A 244 16.91 -1.88 17.61
N ALA A 245 17.90 -2.60 18.17
CA ALA A 245 19.30 -2.56 17.74
C ALA A 245 19.59 -3.26 16.39
N ASN A 246 18.66 -4.03 15.83
CA ASN A 246 18.91 -4.75 14.58
C ASN A 246 19.31 -3.79 13.45
N GLY A 247 20.45 -4.08 12.84
CA GLY A 247 21.13 -3.24 11.85
C GLY A 247 20.24 -2.88 10.67
N VAL A 248 20.37 -1.65 10.21
CA VAL A 248 19.73 -1.18 8.97
C VAL A 248 20.43 -1.89 7.81
N MET A 249 19.85 -2.98 7.33
CA MET A 249 20.17 -3.52 6.02
C MET A 249 19.06 -3.05 5.09
N ILE A 250 19.30 -2.01 4.29
CA ILE A 250 18.47 -1.72 3.12
C ILE A 250 18.82 -2.80 2.09
N THR A 251 18.28 -4.01 2.26
CA THR A 251 18.25 -4.96 1.16
C THR A 251 17.15 -4.51 0.22
N LYS A 252 17.49 -4.25 -1.04
CA LYS A 252 16.50 -3.98 -2.10
C LYS A 252 15.51 -5.15 -2.11
N ALA A 253 14.30 -4.95 -1.59
CA ALA A 253 13.28 -5.99 -1.42
C ALA A 253 13.00 -6.78 -2.71
N LYS A 254 13.20 -6.14 -3.88
CA LYS A 254 13.06 -6.76 -5.20
C LYS A 254 14.01 -7.92 -5.46
N ASP A 255 15.22 -7.93 -4.90
CA ASP A 255 16.16 -9.05 -5.08
C ASP A 255 15.76 -10.27 -4.23
N ILE A 256 15.03 -10.03 -3.15
CA ILE A 256 14.64 -11.06 -2.18
C ILE A 256 13.42 -11.86 -2.66
N LEU A 257 12.48 -11.22 -3.36
CA LEU A 257 11.30 -11.92 -3.87
C LEU A 257 11.67 -13.12 -4.76
N HIS A 258 12.66 -12.95 -5.64
CA HIS A 258 13.18 -14.06 -6.45
C HIS A 258 13.77 -15.18 -5.58
N SER A 259 14.50 -14.84 -4.51
CA SER A 259 15.05 -15.81 -3.57
C SER A 259 13.94 -16.58 -2.83
N LEU A 260 12.94 -15.87 -2.29
CA LEU A 260 11.82 -16.46 -1.55
C LEU A 260 10.98 -17.38 -2.42
N LEU A 261 10.63 -16.92 -3.63
CA LEU A 261 9.86 -17.72 -4.58
C LEU A 261 10.67 -18.95 -5.04
N SER A 262 11.99 -18.81 -5.21
CA SER A 262 12.87 -19.92 -5.55
C SER A 262 12.95 -20.95 -4.41
N GLU A 263 13.04 -20.52 -3.16
CA GLU A 263 13.05 -21.41 -1.99
C GLU A 263 11.70 -22.12 -1.81
N SER A 264 10.59 -21.39 -1.90
CA SER A 264 9.23 -21.95 -1.84
C SER A 264 9.00 -22.99 -2.94
N TYR A 265 9.43 -22.68 -4.17
CA TYR A 265 9.39 -23.63 -5.29
C TYR A 265 10.22 -24.89 -5.01
N ARG A 266 11.44 -24.74 -4.48
CA ARG A 266 12.31 -25.88 -4.13
C ARG A 266 11.65 -26.78 -3.08
N GLN A 267 11.04 -26.21 -2.05
CA GLN A 267 10.33 -26.99 -1.03
C GLN A 267 9.11 -27.71 -1.59
N ASP A 268 8.30 -27.04 -2.41
CA ASP A 268 7.14 -27.65 -3.07
C ASP A 268 7.56 -28.79 -4.03
N LEU A 269 8.66 -28.61 -4.75
CA LEU A 269 9.25 -29.65 -5.60
C LEU A 269 9.69 -30.87 -4.77
N GLU A 270 10.34 -30.64 -3.62
CA GLU A 270 10.79 -31.71 -2.72
C GLU A 270 9.62 -32.48 -2.09
N LEU A 271 8.52 -31.80 -1.79
CA LEU A 271 7.30 -32.45 -1.31
C LEU A 271 6.61 -33.26 -2.41
N LYS A 272 6.52 -32.71 -3.63
CA LYS A 272 5.90 -33.38 -4.79
C LYS A 272 6.75 -34.55 -5.30
N SER A 273 8.08 -34.51 -5.17
CA SER A 273 8.96 -35.61 -5.55
C SER A 273 8.73 -36.89 -4.77
N LYS A 274 8.12 -36.80 -3.59
CA LYS A 274 7.77 -37.94 -2.75
C LYS A 274 6.49 -38.65 -3.19
N SER A 275 5.64 -38.03 -4.02
CA SER A 275 4.34 -38.59 -4.43
C SER A 275 4.05 -38.59 -5.93
N ALA A 276 4.82 -37.82 -6.72
CA ALA A 276 4.58 -37.65 -8.14
C ALA A 276 5.36 -38.67 -8.99
N ASP A 277 4.72 -39.11 -10.07
CA ASP A 277 5.29 -40.02 -11.06
C ASP A 277 6.45 -39.35 -11.83
N HIS A 278 7.45 -40.13 -12.27
CA HIS A 278 8.74 -39.62 -12.75
C HIS A 278 8.63 -38.61 -13.91
N LYS A 279 7.67 -38.83 -14.83
CA LYS A 279 7.38 -37.90 -15.94
C LYS A 279 6.83 -36.55 -15.47
N ARG A 280 6.04 -36.53 -14.40
CA ARG A 280 5.47 -35.31 -13.81
C ARG A 280 6.55 -34.51 -13.09
N LEU A 281 7.53 -35.20 -12.51
CA LEU A 281 8.68 -34.58 -11.86
C LEU A 281 9.64 -33.92 -12.85
N GLN A 282 9.90 -34.52 -14.01
CA GLN A 282 10.72 -33.88 -15.04
C GLN A 282 10.15 -32.54 -15.53
N PHE A 283 8.83 -32.44 -15.67
CA PHE A 283 8.17 -31.18 -16.04
C PHE A 283 8.28 -30.13 -14.92
N GLN A 284 8.21 -30.56 -13.66
CA GLN A 284 8.34 -29.67 -12.49
C GLN A 284 9.80 -29.38 -12.13
N SER A 285 10.79 -30.13 -12.62
CA SER A 285 12.21 -29.94 -12.29
C SER A 285 12.95 -29.05 -13.28
N LEU A 286 12.26 -28.22 -14.06
CA LEU A 286 12.91 -27.31 -15.01
C LEU A 286 13.98 -26.48 -14.28
N PRO A 287 15.19 -26.34 -14.85
CA PRO A 287 16.28 -25.66 -14.19
C PRO A 287 15.93 -24.20 -13.95
N LEU A 288 16.16 -23.73 -12.71
CA LEU A 288 16.09 -22.31 -12.39
C LEU A 288 17.11 -21.58 -13.26
N LEU A 289 16.64 -20.70 -14.15
CA LEU A 289 17.51 -19.91 -15.00
C LEU A 289 18.34 -18.94 -14.13
N PRO A 290 19.66 -18.84 -14.33
CA PRO A 290 20.48 -17.89 -13.61
C PRO A 290 20.00 -16.44 -13.85
N LYS A 291 20.09 -15.60 -12.81
CA LYS A 291 19.67 -14.18 -12.88
C LYS A 291 20.41 -13.41 -13.99
N ASP A 292 21.61 -13.82 -14.35
CA ASP A 292 22.39 -13.14 -15.39
C ASP A 292 22.01 -13.62 -16.80
N SER A 293 21.06 -14.56 -16.92
CA SER A 293 20.72 -15.24 -18.17
C SER A 293 19.26 -15.05 -18.62
N TYR A 294 18.38 -14.44 -17.81
CA TYR A 294 16.93 -14.44 -18.09
C TYR A 294 16.47 -13.30 -18.99
N LEU A 295 17.12 -12.13 -18.96
CA LEU A 295 16.79 -10.99 -19.82
C LEU A 295 18.07 -10.24 -20.18
N PRO A 296 18.40 -10.05 -21.48
CA PRO A 296 19.42 -9.09 -21.85
C PRO A 296 19.01 -7.70 -21.33
N LEU A 297 19.96 -6.96 -20.75
CA LEU A 297 19.77 -5.55 -20.46
C LEU A 297 19.65 -4.83 -21.81
N CYS A 298 18.42 -4.52 -22.22
CA CYS A 298 18.14 -3.69 -23.36
C CYS A 298 17.78 -2.29 -22.86
N ASP A 299 18.33 -1.25 -23.51
CA ASP A 299 17.83 0.09 -23.32
C ASP A 299 16.37 0.16 -23.79
N PHE A 300 15.45 0.27 -22.84
CA PHE A 300 14.02 0.32 -23.13
C PHE A 300 13.68 1.65 -23.81
N GLN A 301 13.67 1.66 -25.14
CA GLN A 301 13.16 2.77 -25.94
C GLN A 301 11.65 2.59 -26.15
N SER A 302 10.83 3.11 -25.23
CA SER A 302 9.38 3.15 -25.42
C SER A 302 9.00 4.24 -26.42
N ASN A 303 8.67 3.86 -27.65
CA ASN A 303 8.00 4.73 -28.62
C ASN A 303 6.49 4.93 -28.32
N SER A 304 5.94 4.20 -27.35
CA SER A 304 4.50 4.19 -27.01
C SER A 304 4.02 5.44 -26.26
N LEU A 305 4.93 6.29 -25.78
CA LEU A 305 4.63 7.61 -25.23
C LEU A 305 4.93 8.68 -26.27
N SER A 306 4.30 8.56 -27.44
CA SER A 306 4.62 9.32 -28.66
C SER A 306 4.49 10.85 -28.50
N ASN A 307 3.95 11.36 -27.38
CA ASN A 307 3.73 12.79 -27.12
C ASN A 307 4.28 13.31 -25.78
N GLY A 308 5.24 12.63 -25.13
CA GLY A 308 5.87 13.17 -23.91
C GLY A 308 4.94 13.29 -22.67
N GLY A 309 3.81 12.58 -22.67
CA GLY A 309 2.89 12.55 -21.53
C GLY A 309 3.46 11.78 -20.35
N LYS A 310 3.32 12.31 -19.13
CA LYS A 310 3.63 11.56 -17.89
C LYS A 310 2.57 10.50 -17.65
N VAL A 311 2.97 9.24 -17.45
CA VAL A 311 2.06 8.17 -17.01
C VAL A 311 1.89 8.26 -15.50
N TYR A 312 0.67 8.54 -15.03
CA TYR A 312 0.39 8.62 -13.58
C TYR A 312 0.11 7.24 -12.97
N ARG A 313 0.18 7.14 -11.63
CA ARG A 313 -0.07 5.91 -10.87
C ARG A 313 -1.37 5.23 -11.33
N TYR A 314 -1.30 3.92 -11.60
CA TYR A 314 -2.38 3.08 -12.16
C TYR A 314 -2.85 3.39 -13.59
N GLN A 315 -2.38 4.47 -14.23
CA GLN A 315 -2.71 4.74 -15.64
C GLN A 315 -2.02 3.78 -16.60
N GLY A 316 -0.90 3.16 -16.20
CA GLY A 316 -0.23 2.13 -16.98
C GLY A 316 -1.19 1.04 -17.47
N ARG A 317 -2.19 0.62 -16.67
CA ARG A 317 -3.25 -0.33 -17.08
C ARG A 317 -4.04 0.11 -18.31
N LYS A 318 -4.22 1.42 -18.50
CA LYS A 318 -4.91 1.99 -19.67
C LYS A 318 -3.98 2.11 -20.88
N VAL A 319 -2.66 2.08 -20.64
CA VAL A 319 -1.61 2.19 -21.66
C VAL A 319 -1.07 0.81 -22.06
N VAL A 320 -1.45 -0.27 -21.34
CA VAL A 320 -1.22 -1.65 -21.79
C VAL A 320 -1.95 -1.83 -23.12
N GLN A 321 -1.21 -1.65 -24.20
CA GLN A 321 -1.61 -2.18 -25.49
C GLN A 321 -1.61 -3.70 -25.35
N LEU A 322 -2.73 -4.32 -25.68
CA LEU A 322 -2.87 -5.78 -25.65
C LEU A 322 -1.66 -6.41 -26.33
N SER A 323 -0.88 -7.21 -25.59
CA SER A 323 0.21 -7.98 -26.18
C SER A 323 -0.41 -8.95 -27.17
N SER A 324 0.04 -8.90 -28.42
CA SER A 324 -0.34 -9.88 -29.44
C SER A 324 0.35 -11.20 -29.09
N VAL A 325 -0.33 -12.09 -28.37
CA VAL A 325 0.18 -13.43 -28.04
C VAL A 325 -0.23 -14.38 -29.16
N TYR A 326 0.74 -15.14 -29.68
CA TYR A 326 0.54 -16.24 -30.63
C TYR A 326 1.17 -17.52 -30.06
N PRO A 327 0.52 -18.69 -30.20
CA PRO A 327 -0.84 -18.89 -30.69
C PRO A 327 -1.89 -18.31 -29.73
N ALA A 328 -3.14 -18.18 -30.20
CA ALA A 328 -4.24 -17.79 -29.34
C ALA A 328 -4.44 -18.86 -28.26
N ASP A 329 -4.11 -18.53 -27.02
CA ASP A 329 -4.10 -19.44 -25.87
C ASP A 329 -5.40 -19.39 -25.04
N GLY A 330 -6.36 -18.56 -25.46
CA GLY A 330 -7.63 -18.37 -24.75
C GLY A 330 -7.52 -17.56 -23.46
N SER A 331 -6.34 -17.01 -23.15
CA SER A 331 -6.10 -16.20 -21.96
C SER A 331 -6.77 -14.84 -22.08
N SER A 332 -7.86 -14.63 -21.35
CA SER A 332 -8.47 -13.30 -21.20
C SER A 332 -7.85 -12.58 -20.01
N ALA A 333 -6.93 -11.64 -20.28
CA ALA A 333 -6.41 -10.77 -19.24
C ALA A 333 -7.43 -9.65 -18.91
N LEU A 334 -7.97 -9.72 -17.68
CA LEU A 334 -8.79 -8.72 -16.94
C LEU A 334 -10.32 -8.94 -16.95
N THR A 335 -10.80 -9.45 -15.82
CA THR A 335 -12.21 -9.43 -15.40
C THR A 335 -12.64 -8.03 -14.94
N TYR A 336 -13.34 -7.27 -15.78
CA TYR A 336 -14.41 -6.37 -15.31
C TYR A 336 -15.43 -6.02 -16.40
N LYS A 337 -16.59 -6.68 -16.30
CA LYS A 337 -17.95 -6.31 -16.70
C LYS A 337 -18.32 -5.68 -18.06
N ASN A 338 -17.42 -5.42 -19.02
CA ASN A 338 -17.80 -5.19 -20.42
C ASN A 338 -16.56 -5.29 -21.32
N LEU A 339 -16.30 -6.47 -21.89
CA LEU A 339 -15.22 -6.65 -22.88
C LEU A 339 -15.80 -7.05 -24.22
N ARG A 340 -15.52 -6.23 -25.23
CA ARG A 340 -15.73 -6.55 -26.63
C ARG A 340 -14.53 -7.40 -27.06
N ASN A 341 -14.73 -8.70 -27.18
CA ASN A 341 -13.71 -9.62 -27.67
C ASN A 341 -13.47 -9.31 -29.16
N TRP A 342 -12.30 -8.76 -29.48
CA TRP A 342 -11.81 -8.79 -30.86
C TRP A 342 -10.78 -9.91 -30.94
N PRO A 343 -11.05 -11.01 -31.65
CA PRO A 343 -9.99 -11.94 -32.01
C PRO A 343 -8.91 -11.19 -32.81
N ASN A 344 -7.67 -11.66 -32.74
CA ASN A 344 -6.58 -11.14 -33.57
C ASN A 344 -7.04 -11.07 -35.04
N LYS A 345 -6.64 -10.01 -35.77
CA LYS A 345 -6.69 -10.07 -37.24
C LYS A 345 -5.87 -11.30 -37.64
N ILE A 346 -6.47 -12.18 -38.45
CA ILE A 346 -5.80 -13.34 -39.04
C ILE A 346 -4.49 -12.81 -39.65
N ALA A 347 -3.36 -13.31 -39.16
CA ALA A 347 -2.08 -13.01 -39.79
C ALA A 347 -2.10 -13.58 -41.20
N ASP A 348 -1.59 -12.81 -42.16
CA ASP A 348 -1.52 -13.23 -43.55
C ASP A 348 -0.80 -14.58 -43.66
N GLY A 349 -1.40 -15.53 -44.38
CA GLY A 349 -0.89 -16.90 -44.48
C GLY A 349 0.55 -16.96 -44.98
N ASP A 350 0.91 -16.06 -45.90
CA ASP A 350 2.26 -16.00 -46.47
C ASP A 350 3.28 -15.53 -45.42
N LYS A 351 2.88 -14.62 -44.54
CA LYS A 351 3.72 -14.19 -43.39
C LYS A 351 3.92 -15.32 -42.38
N ILE A 352 2.89 -16.12 -42.11
CA ILE A 352 2.99 -17.26 -41.20
C ILE A 352 3.96 -18.29 -41.77
N HIS A 353 3.83 -18.61 -43.07
CA HIS A 353 4.73 -19.54 -43.74
C HIS A 353 6.17 -19.04 -43.73
N ALA A 354 6.41 -17.78 -44.09
CA ALA A 354 7.76 -17.21 -44.11
C ALA A 354 8.45 -17.27 -42.74
N VAL A 355 7.75 -16.89 -41.65
CA VAL A 355 8.31 -16.95 -40.29
C VAL A 355 8.56 -18.40 -39.85
N THR A 356 7.66 -19.31 -40.21
CA THR A 356 7.80 -20.74 -39.88
C THR A 356 9.00 -21.34 -40.61
N ASP A 357 9.17 -21.04 -41.89
CA ASP A 357 10.29 -21.51 -42.70
C ASP A 357 11.62 -20.94 -42.20
N GLU A 358 11.66 -19.66 -41.81
CA GLU A 358 12.85 -19.04 -41.22
C GLU A 358 13.23 -19.71 -39.89
N LEU A 359 12.24 -20.00 -39.05
CA LEU A 359 12.44 -20.67 -37.76
C LEU A 359 12.94 -22.11 -37.95
N ILE A 360 12.32 -22.88 -38.85
CA ILE A 360 12.72 -24.25 -39.20
C ILE A 360 14.13 -24.26 -39.78
N THR A 361 14.45 -23.32 -40.67
CA THR A 361 15.78 -23.19 -41.28
C THR A 361 16.85 -22.87 -40.23
N SER A 362 16.55 -21.94 -39.32
CA SER A 362 17.45 -21.58 -38.21
C SER A 362 17.67 -22.74 -37.23
N LEU A 363 16.62 -23.51 -36.94
CA LEU A 363 16.70 -24.71 -36.11
C LEU A 363 17.56 -25.79 -36.79
N ASN A 364 17.32 -26.09 -38.07
CA ASN A 364 18.08 -27.07 -38.84
C ASN A 364 19.55 -26.68 -38.97
N HIS A 365 19.86 -25.39 -39.12
CA HIS A 365 21.22 -24.89 -39.13
C HIS A 365 21.91 -25.04 -37.76
N LYS A 366 21.17 -24.99 -36.65
CA LYS A 366 21.72 -25.20 -35.30
C LYS A 366 21.81 -26.68 -34.89
N THR A 367 20.97 -27.54 -35.45
CA THR A 367 20.95 -28.99 -35.16
C THR A 367 21.78 -29.82 -36.13
N SER A 368 22.19 -29.25 -37.27
CA SER A 368 23.21 -29.81 -38.16
C SER A 368 24.60 -29.66 -37.53
N LYS A 369 24.96 -30.60 -36.65
CA LYS A 369 26.34 -30.91 -36.26
C LYS A 369 26.63 -32.38 -36.52
#